data_AF-A0A6M0C0F4-F1
#
_entry.id   AF-A0A6M0C0F4-F1
#
_cell.length_a   1.000
_cell.length_b   1.000
_cell.length_c   1.000
_cell.angle_alpha   90.00
_cell.angle_beta   90.00
_cell.angle_gamma   90.00
#
_symmetry.space_group_name_H-M   'P 1'
#
loop_
_entity.id
_entity.type
_entity.pdbx_description
1 polymer ?
#
loop_
_entity_poly.entity_id
_entity_poly.type
_entity_poly.pdbx_seq_one_letter_code
_entity_poly.pdbx_strand_id
1 'polypeptide(L)'
;MKLFKDALDRSAIFTIIGLIVAIAVILSQGDVALPQVKDFSWEGKTIGVEDTAFILNFNRPMERESVEKNLTVNPYLPGKISWAGRRMAYTLLQPAPYGNAYSVKLEGAREKFYGGGEGKLIQPFNGFFQSRDRALVYIGLEGEEKGRLMLVNFEKNPQTVPLTPSNLAVMDFKFYPLGDRILFSAIERKTVLPSLSEQQLFTVTTGINPDAPGEPAKPPEEPGKVELILDNKEYQNLKFDLSPDGQIIVVQRVNREDSFDAAPWVIEEEKEARYLTDKEGKIQQGGDFLIAPDSKSIVLLQGQGISILPLDSEEDFSEDL
;
A
#
# COMPACT_ATOMS: atom_id res chain seq x y z
N MET A 1 -7.32 48.38 54.62
CA MET A 1 -6.59 47.48 53.71
C MET A 1 -5.16 47.40 54.20
N LYS A 2 -4.85 46.41 55.06
CA LYS A 2 -3.55 46.29 55.74
C LYS A 2 -2.51 45.84 54.71
N LEU A 3 -1.54 46.72 54.45
CA LEU A 3 -0.41 46.43 53.58
C LEU A 3 0.41 45.26 54.13
N PHE A 4 0.54 44.27 53.24
CA PHE A 4 1.44 43.13 53.24
C PHE A 4 2.80 43.39 53.91
N LYS A 5 3.11 42.58 54.92
CA LYS A 5 4.30 42.69 55.77
C LYS A 5 5.17 41.42 55.82
N ASP A 6 4.90 40.41 54.99
CA ASP A 6 5.72 39.20 54.91
C ASP A 6 6.72 39.26 53.75
N ALA A 7 7.96 38.80 54.01
CA ALA A 7 9.03 38.72 53.01
C ALA A 7 8.63 37.84 51.81
N LEU A 8 7.80 36.82 52.06
CA LEU A 8 7.24 35.93 51.05
C LEU A 8 6.35 36.68 50.04
N ASP A 9 5.54 37.62 50.54
CA ASP A 9 4.61 38.39 49.72
C ASP A 9 5.34 39.35 48.77
N ARG A 10 6.42 39.98 49.27
CA ARG A 10 7.29 40.79 48.41
C ARG A 10 7.96 39.96 47.32
N SER A 11 8.50 38.78 47.65
CA SER A 11 9.09 37.91 46.62
C SER A 11 8.06 37.47 45.59
N ALA A 12 6.84 37.12 46.03
CA ALA A 12 5.76 36.72 45.13
C ALA A 12 5.37 37.86 44.17
N ILE A 13 5.24 39.09 44.68
CA ILE A 13 4.94 40.28 43.85
C ILE A 13 6.04 40.55 42.83
N PHE A 14 7.32 40.45 43.21
CA PHE A 14 8.43 40.63 42.27
C PHE A 14 8.43 39.55 41.18
N THR A 15 8.16 38.29 41.54
CA THR A 15 8.04 37.20 40.56
C THR A 15 6.86 37.40 39.62
N ILE A 16 5.69 37.83 40.13
CA ILE A 16 4.50 38.10 39.32
C ILE A 16 4.77 39.25 38.35
N ILE A 17 5.36 40.36 38.80
CA ILE A 17 5.72 41.49 37.93
C ILE A 17 6.74 41.05 36.88
N GLY A 18 7.75 40.26 37.26
CA GLY A 18 8.73 39.70 36.33
C GLY A 18 8.09 38.83 35.26
N LEU A 19 7.15 37.97 35.62
CA LEU A 19 6.39 37.13 34.68
C LEU A 19 5.49 37.97 33.76
N ILE A 20 4.80 38.98 34.29
CA ILE A 20 3.96 39.88 33.48
C ILE A 20 4.81 40.62 32.45
N VAL A 21 5.97 41.14 32.85
CA VAL A 21 6.91 41.81 31.93
C VAL A 21 7.43 40.84 30.88
N ALA A 22 7.82 39.62 31.28
CA ALA A 22 8.27 38.60 30.35
C ALA A 22 7.17 38.22 29.33
N ILE A 23 5.93 38.03 29.79
CA ILE A 23 4.77 37.74 28.92
C ILE A 23 4.51 38.93 27.99
N ALA A 24 4.54 40.16 28.49
CA ALA A 24 4.33 41.36 27.66
C ALA A 24 5.42 41.49 26.58
N VAL A 25 6.68 41.19 26.92
CA VAL A 25 7.79 41.16 25.96
C VAL A 25 7.56 40.08 24.89
N ILE A 26 7.16 38.87 25.27
CA ILE A 26 6.88 37.78 24.32
C ILE A 26 5.70 38.14 23.41
N LEU A 27 4.61 38.68 23.97
CA LEU A 27 3.44 39.10 23.19
C LEU A 27 3.76 40.28 22.26
N SER A 28 4.66 41.18 22.66
CA SER A 28 5.07 42.33 21.84
C SER A 28 5.92 41.95 20.62
N GLN A 29 6.61 40.80 20.66
CA GLN A 29 7.40 40.30 19.54
C GLN A 29 6.54 39.65 18.43
N GLY A 30 5.25 39.38 18.69
CA GLY A 30 4.33 38.81 17.71
C GLY A 30 4.70 37.38 17.26
N ASP A 31 3.98 36.87 16.24
CA ASP A 31 4.33 35.60 15.61
C ASP A 31 5.56 35.77 14.70
N VAL A 32 6.74 35.50 15.26
CA VAL A 32 8.03 35.51 14.56
C VAL A 32 8.27 34.24 13.74
N ALA A 33 7.44 33.21 13.86
CA ALA A 33 7.65 31.99 13.07
C ALA A 33 7.44 32.28 11.58
N LEU A 34 8.37 31.79 10.76
CA LEU A 34 8.23 31.85 9.31
C LEU A 34 7.22 30.80 8.84
N PRO A 35 6.54 31.03 7.71
CA PRO A 35 5.79 29.99 7.02
C PRO A 35 6.73 28.83 6.68
N GLN A 36 6.31 27.60 6.93
CA GLN A 36 7.13 26.42 6.63
C GLN A 36 6.26 25.19 6.38
N VAL A 37 6.82 24.22 5.66
CA VAL A 37 6.29 22.85 5.64
C VAL A 37 6.61 22.22 6.98
N LYS A 38 5.57 21.83 7.71
CA LYS A 38 5.66 21.13 9.01
C LYS A 38 5.91 19.64 8.81
N ASP A 39 5.30 19.06 7.78
CA ASP A 39 5.32 17.61 7.54
C ASP A 39 5.07 17.32 6.04
N PHE A 40 5.79 16.32 5.54
CA PHE A 40 5.67 15.79 4.17
C PHE A 40 5.42 14.29 4.24
N SER A 41 4.27 13.84 3.73
CA SER A 41 3.80 12.47 3.94
C SER A 41 4.66 11.37 3.30
N TRP A 42 5.52 11.73 2.34
CA TRP A 42 6.44 10.81 1.67
C TRP A 42 7.90 11.05 2.04
N GLU A 43 8.20 11.90 3.04
CA GLU A 43 9.60 12.15 3.43
C GLU A 43 10.32 10.84 3.78
N GLY A 44 11.41 10.58 3.06
CA GLY A 44 12.24 9.39 3.21
C GLY A 44 11.59 8.06 2.83
N LYS A 45 10.40 8.06 2.22
CA LYS A 45 9.65 6.83 1.91
C LYS A 45 10.03 6.22 0.56
N THR A 46 9.84 4.90 0.48
CA THR A 46 9.81 4.14 -0.78
C THR A 46 8.37 3.93 -1.21
N ILE A 47 7.96 4.52 -2.33
CA ILE A 47 6.56 4.51 -2.79
C ILE A 47 6.32 3.49 -3.92
N GLY A 48 5.13 2.88 -3.91
CA GLY A 48 4.63 1.95 -4.91
C GLY A 48 3.58 2.54 -5.86
N VAL A 49 2.87 1.67 -6.57
CA VAL A 49 1.75 2.04 -7.47
C VAL A 49 0.50 2.47 -6.70
N GLU A 50 0.35 1.98 -5.48
CA GLU A 50 -0.73 2.30 -4.54
C GLU A 50 -0.61 3.71 -3.93
N ASP A 51 0.60 4.27 -3.91
CA ASP A 51 0.90 5.60 -3.39
C ASP A 51 0.59 6.68 -4.42
N THR A 52 -0.68 7.07 -4.53
CA THR A 52 -1.12 7.99 -5.59
C THR A 52 -1.03 9.47 -5.24
N ALA A 53 -0.78 9.82 -3.97
CA ALA A 53 -0.72 11.22 -3.56
C ALA A 53 0.19 11.47 -2.35
N PHE A 54 0.84 12.64 -2.34
CA PHE A 54 1.53 13.15 -1.17
C PHE A 54 0.88 14.39 -0.59
N ILE A 55 1.12 14.64 0.70
CA ILE A 55 0.57 15.77 1.46
C ILE A 55 1.73 16.62 1.98
N LEU A 56 1.63 17.93 1.76
CA LEU A 56 2.40 18.94 2.49
C LEU A 56 1.49 19.60 3.53
N ASN A 57 1.86 19.46 4.80
CA ASN A 57 1.20 20.10 5.93
C ASN A 57 1.96 21.39 6.27
N PHE A 58 1.30 22.55 6.21
CA PHE A 58 1.92 23.83 6.55
C PHE A 58 1.65 24.20 8.01
N ASN A 59 2.57 24.96 8.64
CA ASN A 59 2.35 25.48 9.99
C ASN A 59 1.23 26.54 10.04
N ARG A 60 0.88 27.15 8.91
CA ARG A 60 -0.13 28.22 8.77
C ARG A 60 -0.81 28.19 7.40
N PRO A 61 -1.93 28.93 7.20
CA PRO A 61 -2.54 29.05 5.88
C PRO A 61 -1.59 29.70 4.87
N MET A 62 -1.46 29.09 3.69
CA MET A 62 -0.63 29.58 2.59
C MET A 62 -1.48 30.25 1.51
N GLU A 63 -0.88 31.17 0.76
CA GLU A 63 -1.45 31.72 -0.46
C GLU A 63 -1.28 30.69 -1.59
N ARG A 64 -2.40 30.11 -2.03
CA ARG A 64 -2.41 28.86 -2.80
C ARG A 64 -1.72 28.99 -4.15
N GLU A 65 -1.95 30.08 -4.87
CA GLU A 65 -1.37 30.29 -6.20
C GLU A 65 0.16 30.40 -6.10
N SER A 66 0.68 31.06 -5.06
CA SER A 66 2.13 31.07 -4.82
C SER A 66 2.72 29.69 -4.55
N VAL A 67 2.01 28.82 -3.82
CA VAL A 67 2.51 27.46 -3.57
C VAL A 67 2.48 26.64 -4.87
N GLU A 68 1.37 26.67 -5.58
CA GLU A 68 1.18 25.89 -6.82
C GLU A 68 2.18 26.30 -7.91
N LYS A 69 2.49 27.59 -8.03
CA LYS A 69 3.45 28.11 -9.00
C LYS A 69 4.90 27.75 -8.68
N ASN A 70 5.26 27.61 -7.39
CA ASN A 70 6.64 27.41 -6.96
C ASN A 70 6.94 25.99 -6.47
N LEU A 71 5.95 25.10 -6.39
CA LEU A 71 6.18 23.69 -6.06
C LEU A 71 6.83 22.99 -7.26
N THR A 72 7.94 22.30 -7.02
CA THR A 72 8.62 21.50 -8.04
C THR A 72 8.89 20.10 -7.55
N VAL A 73 8.71 19.11 -8.44
CA VAL A 73 9.05 17.71 -8.21
C VAL A 73 10.04 17.29 -9.28
N ASN A 74 11.18 16.73 -8.88
CA ASN A 74 12.26 16.32 -9.78
C ASN A 74 12.70 14.88 -9.50
N PRO A 75 12.71 13.97 -10.50
CA PRO A 75 12.20 14.13 -11.86
C PRO A 75 10.72 14.55 -11.92
N TYR A 76 10.31 15.16 -13.04
CA TYR A 76 8.93 15.64 -13.19
C TYR A 76 7.93 14.50 -13.03
N LEU A 77 6.97 14.68 -12.12
CA LEU A 77 5.85 13.78 -11.90
C LEU A 77 4.54 14.54 -12.15
N PRO A 78 3.75 14.17 -13.17
CA PRO A 78 2.50 14.87 -13.47
C PRO A 78 1.46 14.61 -12.38
N GLY A 79 0.81 15.66 -11.90
CA GLY A 79 -0.21 15.57 -10.86
C GLY A 79 -1.14 16.77 -10.80
N LYS A 80 -2.10 16.71 -9.88
CA LYS A 80 -3.09 17.75 -9.58
C LYS A 80 -2.98 18.14 -8.11
N ILE A 81 -3.16 19.43 -7.84
CA ILE A 81 -3.13 19.98 -6.50
C ILE A 81 -4.55 20.16 -5.98
N SER A 82 -4.77 19.80 -4.71
CA SER A 82 -5.99 20.08 -3.96
C SER A 82 -5.67 20.55 -2.54
N TRP A 83 -6.61 21.23 -1.90
CA TRP A 83 -6.38 21.91 -0.63
C TRP A 83 -7.45 21.62 0.41
N ALA A 84 -7.02 21.41 1.65
CA ALA A 84 -7.89 21.34 2.83
C ALA A 84 -7.25 22.14 3.98
N GLY A 85 -7.70 23.39 4.17
CA GLY A 85 -7.16 24.28 5.20
C GLY A 85 -5.67 24.58 5.01
N ARG A 86 -4.82 24.03 5.89
CA ARG A 86 -3.35 24.15 5.86
C ARG A 86 -2.65 22.97 5.18
N ARG A 87 -3.41 22.09 4.52
CA ARG A 87 -2.89 20.90 3.84
C ARG A 87 -3.04 21.07 2.34
N MET A 88 -1.96 20.75 1.63
CA MET A 88 -1.96 20.60 0.18
C MET A 88 -1.74 19.13 -0.13
N ALA A 89 -2.59 18.56 -0.98
CA ALA A 89 -2.40 17.22 -1.53
C ALA A 89 -2.04 17.32 -3.01
N TYR A 90 -0.99 16.60 -3.41
CA TYR A 90 -0.56 16.45 -4.80
C TYR A 90 -0.87 15.03 -5.26
N THR A 91 -1.91 14.87 -6.07
CA THR A 91 -2.34 13.57 -6.60
C THR A 91 -1.71 13.34 -7.95
N LEU A 92 -0.95 12.26 -8.09
CA LEU A 92 -0.33 11.84 -9.35
C LEU A 92 -1.39 11.49 -10.40
N LEU A 93 -1.13 11.85 -11.65
CA LEU A 93 -1.98 11.47 -12.80
C LEU A 93 -1.63 10.07 -13.32
N GLN A 94 -0.41 9.63 -13.06
CA GLN A 94 0.13 8.32 -13.42
C GLN A 94 1.07 7.85 -12.29
N PRO A 95 1.18 6.54 -12.05
CA PRO A 95 2.10 6.02 -11.05
C PRO A 95 3.53 6.53 -11.26
N ALA A 96 4.26 6.77 -10.16
CA ALA A 96 5.64 7.18 -10.24
C ALA A 96 6.49 6.07 -10.90
N PRO A 97 7.28 6.37 -11.95
CA PRO A 97 8.15 5.38 -12.56
C PRO A 97 9.13 4.75 -11.56
N TYR A 98 9.18 3.43 -11.51
CA TYR A 98 10.05 2.67 -10.61
C TYR A 98 11.54 2.90 -10.88
N GLY A 99 12.35 2.80 -9.82
CA GLY A 99 13.80 2.96 -9.82
C GLY A 99 14.29 4.41 -9.88
N ASN A 100 13.50 5.37 -9.39
CA ASN A 100 13.86 6.79 -9.38
C ASN A 100 13.85 7.36 -7.96
N ALA A 101 14.85 8.17 -7.65
CA ALA A 101 14.83 9.07 -6.51
C ALA A 101 14.21 10.40 -6.93
N TYR A 102 13.35 10.94 -6.07
CA TYR A 102 12.63 12.18 -6.28
C TYR A 102 12.95 13.21 -5.19
N SER A 103 12.88 14.47 -5.57
CA SER A 103 12.93 15.61 -4.64
C SER A 103 11.71 16.51 -4.85
N VAL A 104 11.09 16.92 -3.76
CA VAL A 104 10.01 17.91 -3.72
C VAL A 104 10.58 19.19 -3.13
N LYS A 105 10.56 20.27 -3.90
CA LYS A 105 11.07 21.57 -3.47
C LYS A 105 9.96 22.61 -3.47
N LEU A 106 9.98 23.45 -2.45
CA LEU A 106 9.10 24.61 -2.34
C LEU A 106 9.89 25.80 -1.79
N GLU A 107 10.09 26.79 -2.65
CA GLU A 107 10.72 28.06 -2.31
C GLU A 107 9.87 29.21 -2.87
N GLY A 108 10.02 30.45 -2.38
CA GLY A 108 9.30 31.60 -2.96
C GLY A 108 7.77 31.64 -2.73
N ALA A 109 7.17 30.63 -2.11
CA ALA A 109 5.77 30.66 -1.71
C ALA A 109 5.52 31.58 -0.51
N ARG A 110 4.29 32.05 -0.35
CA ARG A 110 3.92 33.04 0.66
C ARG A 110 2.78 32.55 1.56
N GLU A 111 2.80 33.00 2.81
CA GLU A 111 1.62 32.81 3.67
C GLU A 111 0.42 33.62 3.18
N LYS A 112 -0.77 33.15 3.52
CA LYS A 112 -1.99 33.93 3.34
C LYS A 112 -2.07 34.99 4.44
N PHE A 113 -1.86 36.24 4.06
CA PHE A 113 -1.91 37.38 4.98
C PHE A 113 -3.19 38.19 4.79
N TYR A 114 -3.83 38.59 5.90
CA TYR A 114 -5.11 39.31 5.89
C TYR A 114 -4.99 40.82 6.18
N GLY A 115 -3.77 41.33 6.43
CA GLY A 115 -3.52 42.71 6.85
C GLY A 115 -3.13 43.69 5.74
N GLY A 116 -3.47 43.43 4.47
CA GLY A 116 -3.29 44.37 3.35
C GLY A 116 -1.87 44.51 2.77
N GLY A 117 -0.85 43.88 3.37
CA GLY A 117 0.51 43.77 2.82
C GLY A 117 0.81 42.39 2.21
N GLU A 118 2.00 42.21 1.64
CA GLU A 118 2.45 40.89 1.17
C GLU A 118 2.76 39.96 2.34
N GLY A 119 2.31 38.70 2.26
CA GLY A 119 2.64 37.68 3.25
C GLY A 119 4.14 37.35 3.27
N LYS A 120 4.62 36.90 4.44
CA LYS A 120 5.99 36.41 4.60
C LYS A 120 6.30 35.27 3.63
N LEU A 121 7.56 35.21 3.18
CA LEU A 121 8.07 34.10 2.36
C LEU A 121 8.23 32.84 3.22
N ILE A 122 7.98 31.69 2.61
CA ILE A 122 8.22 30.38 3.20
C ILE A 122 9.73 30.16 3.42
N GLN A 123 10.07 29.46 4.49
CA GLN A 123 11.38 28.81 4.59
C GLN A 123 11.51 27.80 3.44
N PRO A 124 12.62 27.81 2.67
CA PRO A 124 12.84 26.84 1.61
C PRO A 124 12.72 25.42 2.13
N PHE A 125 11.88 24.63 1.47
CA PHE A 125 11.65 23.23 1.78
C PHE A 125 12.24 22.35 0.68
N ASN A 126 12.87 21.24 1.10
CA ASN A 126 13.37 20.20 0.21
C ASN A 126 13.17 18.85 0.90
N GLY A 127 12.24 18.06 0.39
CA GLY A 127 11.95 16.70 0.85
C GLY A 127 12.31 15.67 -0.20
N PHE A 128 12.59 14.44 0.21
CA PHE A 128 13.01 13.37 -0.68
C PHE A 128 12.15 12.13 -0.51
N PHE A 129 11.96 11.39 -1.60
CA PHE A 129 11.35 10.06 -1.60
C PHE A 129 11.90 9.26 -2.78
N GLN A 130 11.66 7.97 -2.81
CA GLN A 130 12.07 7.12 -3.93
C GLN A 130 10.93 6.22 -4.36
N SER A 131 10.85 5.86 -5.63
CA SER A 131 9.96 4.79 -6.07
C SER A 131 10.63 3.43 -5.87
N ARG A 132 9.82 2.38 -5.74
CA ARG A 132 10.30 0.98 -5.67
C ARG A 132 11.29 0.65 -6.79
N ASP A 133 12.16 -0.30 -6.51
CA ASP A 133 13.08 -0.85 -7.49
C ASP A 133 12.33 -1.45 -8.68
N ARG A 134 13.00 -1.42 -9.83
CA ARG A 134 12.53 -2.20 -10.98
C ARG A 134 12.92 -3.65 -10.73
N ALA A 135 11.94 -4.53 -10.69
CA ALA A 135 12.14 -5.96 -10.64
C ALA A 135 11.22 -6.67 -11.63
N LEU A 136 11.65 -7.84 -12.11
CA LEU A 136 10.88 -8.71 -12.98
C LEU A 136 10.87 -10.12 -12.39
N VAL A 137 9.71 -10.76 -12.39
CA VAL A 137 9.59 -12.20 -12.15
C VAL A 137 9.07 -12.88 -13.40
N TYR A 138 9.65 -14.03 -13.72
CA TYR A 138 9.24 -14.86 -14.86
C TYR A 138 9.32 -16.35 -14.51
N ILE A 139 8.62 -17.19 -15.29
CA ILE A 139 8.77 -18.64 -15.23
C ILE A 139 9.87 -19.04 -16.23
N GLY A 140 10.95 -19.66 -15.76
CA GLY A 140 12.02 -20.14 -16.62
C GLY A 140 11.55 -21.26 -17.56
N LEU A 141 12.10 -21.34 -18.77
CA LEU A 141 11.65 -22.30 -19.79
C LEU A 141 12.65 -23.44 -20.05
N GLU A 142 13.92 -23.24 -19.71
CA GLU A 142 15.03 -24.13 -20.08
C GLU A 142 16.04 -24.33 -18.94
N GLY A 143 16.86 -25.38 -19.07
CA GLY A 143 17.94 -25.67 -18.12
C GLY A 143 17.49 -25.77 -16.65
N GLU A 144 18.31 -25.21 -15.77
CA GLU A 144 18.10 -25.19 -14.31
C GLU A 144 16.96 -24.25 -13.86
N GLU A 145 16.50 -23.36 -14.75
CA GLU A 145 15.41 -22.41 -14.49
C GLU A 145 14.04 -22.97 -14.93
N LYS A 146 14.03 -23.97 -15.82
CA LYS A 146 12.82 -24.53 -16.41
C LYS A 146 11.78 -24.79 -15.35
N GLY A 147 10.59 -24.21 -15.48
CA GLY A 147 9.42 -24.36 -14.60
C GLY A 147 9.52 -23.65 -13.24
N ARG A 148 10.51 -22.79 -13.00
CA ARG A 148 10.70 -22.10 -11.72
C ARG A 148 10.41 -20.61 -11.87
N LEU A 149 9.87 -19.99 -10.82
CA LEU A 149 9.89 -18.54 -10.68
C LEU A 149 11.31 -18.05 -10.45
N MET A 150 11.72 -17.12 -11.30
CA MET A 150 13.01 -16.44 -11.30
C MET A 150 12.77 -14.95 -11.10
N LEU A 151 13.54 -14.31 -10.21
CA LEU A 151 13.50 -12.88 -9.93
C LEU A 151 14.76 -12.20 -10.47
N VAL A 152 14.60 -11.05 -11.12
CA VAL A 152 15.69 -10.15 -11.49
C VAL A 152 15.37 -8.78 -10.91
N ASN A 153 16.16 -8.31 -9.94
CA ASN A 153 16.14 -6.91 -9.51
C ASN A 153 17.15 -6.12 -10.36
N PHE A 154 16.71 -5.03 -11.00
CA PHE A 154 17.51 -4.20 -11.90
C PHE A 154 18.35 -3.12 -11.20
N GLU A 155 18.55 -3.21 -9.88
CA GLU A 155 19.58 -2.44 -9.18
C GLU A 155 21.01 -2.84 -9.60
N LYS A 156 22.01 -2.08 -9.13
CA LYS A 156 23.43 -1.94 -9.56
C LYS A 156 24.18 -3.19 -10.08
N ASN A 157 23.68 -4.40 -9.88
CA ASN A 157 24.12 -5.62 -10.57
C ASN A 157 22.97 -6.65 -10.65
N PRO A 158 22.19 -6.71 -11.76
CA PRO A 158 21.05 -7.62 -11.86
C PRO A 158 21.50 -9.07 -11.85
N GLN A 159 21.21 -9.78 -10.77
CA GLN A 159 21.39 -11.22 -10.67
C GLN A 159 20.02 -11.90 -10.71
N THR A 160 19.93 -12.97 -11.50
CA THR A 160 18.76 -13.83 -11.52
C THR A 160 18.79 -14.72 -10.27
N VAL A 161 17.78 -14.58 -9.42
CA VAL A 161 17.61 -15.36 -8.20
C VAL A 161 16.44 -16.32 -8.39
N PRO A 162 16.64 -17.64 -8.21
CA PRO A 162 15.52 -18.56 -8.21
C PRO A 162 14.69 -18.37 -6.92
N LEU A 163 13.40 -18.11 -7.06
CA LEU A 163 12.47 -18.03 -5.93
C LEU A 163 11.92 -19.41 -5.55
N THR A 164 11.69 -20.28 -6.54
CA THR A 164 11.06 -21.59 -6.28
C THR A 164 12.08 -22.74 -6.40
N PRO A 165 11.90 -23.82 -5.62
CA PRO A 165 12.77 -24.98 -5.67
C PRO A 165 12.59 -25.77 -6.99
N SER A 166 13.62 -26.51 -7.39
CA SER A 166 13.65 -27.23 -8.67
C SER A 166 12.69 -28.43 -8.74
N ASN A 167 12.18 -28.91 -7.60
CA ASN A 167 11.18 -29.96 -7.53
C ASN A 167 9.75 -29.47 -7.84
N LEU A 168 9.52 -28.16 -7.95
CA LEU A 168 8.22 -27.59 -8.33
C LEU A 168 8.23 -27.12 -9.80
N ALA A 169 7.14 -27.37 -10.50
CA ALA A 169 6.85 -26.78 -11.81
C ALA A 169 5.71 -25.78 -11.64
N VAL A 170 6.00 -24.50 -11.79
CA VAL A 170 5.05 -23.39 -11.63
C VAL A 170 4.16 -23.28 -12.87
N MET A 171 2.86 -23.13 -12.64
CA MET A 171 1.83 -23.06 -13.70
C MET A 171 1.30 -21.63 -13.89
N ASP A 172 1.01 -20.93 -12.79
CA ASP A 172 0.50 -19.56 -12.78
C ASP A 172 0.90 -18.84 -11.48
N PHE A 173 0.95 -17.51 -11.48
CA PHE A 173 1.35 -16.71 -10.32
C PHE A 173 0.74 -15.30 -10.29
N LYS A 174 0.60 -14.74 -9.09
CA LYS A 174 0.14 -13.37 -8.80
C LYS A 174 0.99 -12.74 -7.71
N PHE A 175 1.31 -11.47 -7.85
CA PHE A 175 2.03 -10.70 -6.84
C PHE A 175 1.08 -10.26 -5.73
N TYR A 176 1.55 -10.32 -4.48
CA TYR A 176 0.93 -9.53 -3.42
C TYR A 176 1.15 -8.03 -3.69
N PRO A 177 0.30 -7.13 -3.19
CA PRO A 177 0.29 -5.71 -3.61
C PRO A 177 1.62 -4.99 -3.34
N LEU A 178 2.28 -5.37 -2.24
CA LEU A 178 3.58 -4.84 -1.85
C LEU A 178 4.75 -5.44 -2.67
N GLY A 179 4.54 -6.59 -3.32
CA GLY A 179 5.56 -7.30 -4.09
C GLY A 179 6.58 -8.06 -3.22
N ASP A 180 6.35 -8.14 -1.92
CA ASP A 180 7.13 -8.90 -0.93
C ASP A 180 6.92 -10.42 -1.05
N ARG A 181 5.74 -10.83 -1.53
CA ARG A 181 5.35 -12.23 -1.73
C ARG A 181 4.69 -12.45 -3.09
N ILE A 182 4.72 -13.70 -3.54
CA ILE A 182 4.03 -14.17 -4.74
C ILE A 182 3.18 -15.38 -4.37
N LEU A 183 1.90 -15.31 -4.71
CA LEU A 183 1.01 -16.47 -4.73
C LEU A 183 1.22 -17.21 -6.04
N PHE A 184 1.45 -18.51 -5.99
CA PHE A 184 1.66 -19.28 -7.21
C PHE A 184 1.09 -20.68 -7.09
N SER A 185 0.72 -21.21 -8.23
CA SER A 185 0.32 -22.60 -8.37
C SER A 185 1.47 -23.44 -8.94
N ALA A 186 1.64 -24.65 -8.42
CA ALA A 186 2.68 -25.54 -8.90
C ALA A 186 2.31 -27.02 -8.75
N ILE A 187 3.00 -27.85 -9.53
CA ILE A 187 2.94 -29.31 -9.47
C ILE A 187 4.33 -29.82 -9.07
N GLU A 188 4.38 -30.82 -8.19
CA GLU A 188 5.62 -31.54 -7.90
C GLU A 188 6.11 -32.33 -9.12
N ARG A 189 7.39 -32.17 -9.46
CA ARG A 189 8.04 -32.95 -10.52
C ARG A 189 8.24 -34.38 -10.03
N LYS A 190 7.32 -35.25 -10.42
CA LYS A 190 7.43 -36.71 -10.22
C LYS A 190 7.90 -37.39 -11.50
N THR A 191 8.35 -38.65 -11.37
CA THR A 191 8.83 -39.47 -12.49
C THR A 191 7.74 -39.82 -13.49
N VAL A 192 6.46 -39.73 -13.08
CA VAL A 192 5.28 -39.90 -13.94
C VAL A 192 4.86 -38.53 -14.47
N LEU A 193 4.40 -38.48 -15.73
CA LEU A 193 3.91 -37.25 -16.39
C LEU A 193 3.03 -36.44 -15.42
N PRO A 194 3.42 -35.20 -15.06
CA PRO A 194 2.63 -34.36 -14.17
C PRO A 194 1.25 -34.11 -14.78
N SER A 195 0.19 -34.43 -14.06
CA SER A 195 -1.18 -34.03 -14.43
C SER A 195 -1.47 -32.65 -13.87
N LEU A 196 -2.12 -31.79 -14.66
CA LEU A 196 -2.61 -30.48 -14.19
C LEU A 196 -3.56 -30.60 -12.98
N SER A 197 -4.18 -31.77 -12.80
CA SER A 197 -4.99 -32.09 -11.61
C SER A 197 -4.20 -32.10 -10.30
N GLU A 198 -2.86 -32.19 -10.37
CA GLU A 198 -1.98 -32.28 -9.21
C GLU A 198 -1.50 -30.91 -8.70
N GLN A 199 -2.12 -29.83 -9.17
CA GLN A 199 -1.76 -28.47 -8.81
C GLN A 199 -2.09 -28.16 -7.34
N GLN A 200 -1.11 -27.63 -6.62
CA GLN A 200 -1.24 -27.07 -5.27
C GLN A 200 -0.97 -25.56 -5.30
N LEU A 201 -1.38 -24.86 -4.25
CA LEU A 201 -1.21 -23.41 -4.13
C LEU A 201 -0.21 -23.09 -3.02
N PHE A 202 0.73 -22.19 -3.32
CA PHE A 202 1.84 -21.83 -2.46
C PHE A 202 2.06 -20.33 -2.44
N THR A 203 2.75 -19.84 -1.43
CA THR A 203 3.40 -18.52 -1.42
C THR A 203 4.90 -18.66 -1.49
N VAL A 204 5.57 -17.65 -2.04
CA VAL A 204 7.03 -17.51 -1.98
C VAL A 204 7.43 -16.07 -1.70
N THR A 205 8.43 -15.87 -0.84
CA THR A 205 9.01 -14.56 -0.55
C THR A 205 9.90 -14.08 -1.70
N THR A 206 9.85 -12.79 -2.03
CA THR A 206 10.67 -12.18 -3.10
C THR A 206 11.97 -11.57 -2.58
N GLY A 207 12.07 -11.35 -1.27
CA GLY A 207 13.15 -10.57 -0.65
C GLY A 207 13.03 -9.07 -0.84
N ILE A 208 11.95 -8.58 -1.48
CA ILE A 208 11.61 -7.16 -1.55
C ILE A 208 10.90 -6.80 -0.25
N ASN A 209 11.43 -5.80 0.47
CA ASN A 209 10.92 -5.39 1.77
C ASN A 209 10.45 -3.93 1.70
N PRO A 210 9.25 -3.66 1.15
CA PRO A 210 8.75 -2.29 1.04
C PRO A 210 8.23 -1.79 2.38
N ASP A 211 8.38 -0.49 2.62
CA ASP A 211 7.73 0.17 3.75
C ASP A 211 6.22 0.26 3.48
N ALA A 212 5.40 -0.40 4.31
CA ALA A 212 3.96 -0.24 4.24
C ALA A 212 3.54 1.09 4.92
N PRO A 213 2.67 1.91 4.31
CA PRO A 213 2.25 3.18 4.89
C PRO A 213 1.60 3.01 6.28
N GLY A 214 2.26 3.52 7.32
CA GLY A 214 1.74 3.51 8.69
C GLY A 214 2.04 2.23 9.49
N GLU A 215 2.76 1.28 8.90
CA GLU A 215 3.28 0.10 9.60
C GLU A 215 4.76 0.29 9.97
N PRO A 216 5.23 -0.30 11.09
CA PRO A 216 6.65 -0.37 11.36
C PRO A 216 7.37 -1.19 10.27
N ALA A 217 8.60 -0.79 9.93
CA ALA A 217 9.43 -1.52 8.97
C ALA A 217 9.53 -3.00 9.39
N LYS A 218 9.13 -3.90 8.49
CA LYS A 218 9.22 -5.34 8.71
C LYS A 218 10.69 -5.78 8.60
N PRO A 219 11.13 -6.77 9.40
CA PRO A 219 12.46 -7.35 9.23
C PRO A 219 12.62 -7.85 7.79
N PRO A 220 13.81 -7.69 7.17
CA PRO A 220 14.05 -8.20 5.84
C PRO A 220 13.84 -9.72 5.80
N GLU A 221 12.98 -10.19 4.89
CA GLU A 221 12.87 -11.61 4.60
C GLU A 221 13.81 -12.02 3.46
N GLU A 222 14.39 -13.21 3.56
CA GLU A 222 15.20 -13.80 2.49
C GLU A 222 14.29 -14.23 1.32
N PRO A 223 14.73 -14.11 0.05
CA PRO A 223 13.97 -14.61 -1.09
C PRO A 223 13.88 -16.14 -1.09
N GLY A 224 12.77 -16.67 -1.59
CA GLY A 224 12.61 -18.09 -1.87
C GLY A 224 12.12 -18.96 -0.71
N LYS A 225 11.61 -18.36 0.37
CA LYS A 225 10.90 -19.09 1.42
C LYS A 225 9.51 -19.47 0.89
N VAL A 226 9.29 -20.76 0.65
CA VAL A 226 8.04 -21.31 0.10
C VAL A 226 7.15 -21.86 1.22
N GLU A 227 5.87 -21.52 1.19
CA GLU A 227 4.86 -22.02 2.12
C GLU A 227 3.65 -22.58 1.35
N LEU A 228 3.08 -23.69 1.84
CA LEU A 228 1.87 -24.28 1.26
C LEU A 228 0.64 -23.54 1.78
N ILE A 229 -0.19 -23.02 0.86
CA ILE A 229 -1.46 -22.37 1.18
C ILE A 229 -2.62 -23.36 1.06
N LEU A 230 -2.64 -24.16 0.00
CA LEU A 230 -3.74 -25.09 -0.26
C LEU A 230 -3.25 -26.35 -0.93
N ASP A 231 -3.53 -27.50 -0.30
CA ASP A 231 -3.24 -28.81 -0.88
C ASP A 231 -4.27 -29.24 -1.93
N ASN A 232 -4.04 -30.42 -2.50
CA ASN A 232 -4.86 -30.99 -3.56
C ASN A 232 -5.33 -32.42 -3.25
N LYS A 233 -5.40 -32.80 -1.96
CA LYS A 233 -5.64 -34.21 -1.57
C LYS A 233 -7.05 -34.68 -1.90
N GLU A 234 -8.05 -33.91 -1.46
CA GLU A 234 -9.48 -34.23 -1.66
C GLU A 234 -10.06 -33.53 -2.90
N TYR A 235 -9.45 -32.40 -3.27
CA TYR A 235 -9.90 -31.55 -4.36
C TYR A 235 -8.77 -31.25 -5.33
N GLN A 236 -9.08 -31.13 -6.61
CA GLN A 236 -8.20 -30.56 -7.63
C GLN A 236 -8.35 -29.04 -7.59
N ASN A 237 -7.23 -28.31 -7.63
CA ASN A 237 -7.22 -26.85 -7.72
C ASN A 237 -7.06 -26.45 -9.20
N LEU A 238 -7.98 -25.64 -9.72
CA LEU A 238 -8.01 -25.30 -11.16
C LEU A 238 -7.47 -23.90 -11.44
N LYS A 239 -8.18 -22.88 -10.97
CA LYS A 239 -7.85 -21.46 -11.15
C LYS A 239 -7.82 -20.79 -9.78
N PHE A 240 -6.96 -19.79 -9.61
CA PHE A 240 -7.02 -18.90 -8.46
C PHE A 240 -7.00 -17.43 -8.87
N ASP A 241 -7.46 -16.58 -7.96
CA ASP A 241 -7.25 -15.14 -8.00
C ASP A 241 -6.88 -14.63 -6.61
N LEU A 242 -6.20 -13.48 -6.57
CA LEU A 242 -5.75 -12.80 -5.35
C LEU A 242 -6.35 -11.39 -5.36
N SER A 243 -6.95 -10.99 -4.24
CA SER A 243 -7.56 -9.67 -4.13
C SER A 243 -6.52 -8.56 -4.27
N PRO A 244 -6.89 -7.39 -4.82
CA PRO A 244 -6.01 -6.23 -4.95
C PRO A 244 -5.37 -5.73 -3.65
N ASP A 245 -5.96 -6.02 -2.49
CA ASP A 245 -5.40 -5.73 -1.16
C ASP A 245 -4.57 -6.88 -0.57
N GLY A 246 -4.51 -8.03 -1.25
CA GLY A 246 -3.73 -9.20 -0.86
C GLY A 246 -4.30 -10.03 0.28
N GLN A 247 -5.51 -9.73 0.77
CA GLN A 247 -6.10 -10.38 1.95
C GLN A 247 -6.91 -11.64 1.62
N ILE A 248 -7.46 -11.73 0.40
CA ILE A 248 -8.38 -12.79 0.00
C ILE A 248 -7.85 -13.52 -1.22
N ILE A 249 -7.84 -14.85 -1.14
CA ILE A 249 -7.58 -15.72 -2.27
C ILE A 249 -8.87 -16.44 -2.61
N VAL A 250 -9.22 -16.49 -3.89
CA VAL A 250 -10.31 -17.35 -4.38
C VAL A 250 -9.72 -18.46 -5.24
N VAL A 251 -10.12 -19.71 -4.99
CA VAL A 251 -9.65 -20.89 -5.74
C VAL A 251 -10.84 -21.70 -6.23
N GLN A 252 -10.92 -21.97 -7.53
CA GLN A 252 -11.87 -22.94 -8.07
C GLN A 252 -11.36 -24.35 -7.78
N ARG A 253 -12.18 -25.14 -7.08
CA ARG A 253 -11.88 -26.53 -6.71
C ARG A 253 -12.92 -27.49 -7.26
N VAL A 254 -12.50 -28.70 -7.57
CA VAL A 254 -13.36 -29.83 -7.97
C VAL A 254 -13.00 -31.04 -7.14
N ASN A 255 -13.98 -31.66 -6.50
CA ASN A 255 -13.76 -32.86 -5.69
C ASN A 255 -13.26 -34.01 -6.58
N ARG A 256 -12.30 -34.79 -6.08
CA ARG A 256 -11.71 -35.90 -6.83
C ARG A 256 -12.62 -37.12 -6.95
N GLU A 257 -13.52 -37.32 -5.99
CA GLU A 257 -14.47 -38.42 -5.94
C GLU A 257 -15.82 -38.05 -6.55
N ASP A 258 -16.21 -36.78 -6.46
CA ASP A 258 -17.47 -36.25 -7.01
C ASP A 258 -17.23 -35.02 -7.90
N SER A 259 -17.16 -35.21 -9.22
CA SER A 259 -16.97 -34.10 -10.16
C SER A 259 -18.12 -33.08 -10.18
N PHE A 260 -19.30 -33.40 -9.62
CA PHE A 260 -20.40 -32.45 -9.46
C PHE A 260 -20.19 -31.52 -8.26
N ASP A 261 -19.33 -31.88 -7.31
CA ASP A 261 -18.85 -30.97 -6.27
C ASP A 261 -17.72 -30.09 -6.82
N ALA A 262 -18.12 -29.06 -7.57
CA ALA A 262 -17.25 -28.05 -8.13
C ALA A 262 -17.69 -26.65 -7.65
N ALA A 263 -16.81 -25.94 -6.96
CA ALA A 263 -17.14 -24.62 -6.40
C ALA A 263 -15.89 -23.72 -6.27
N PRO A 264 -16.07 -22.39 -6.30
CA PRO A 264 -15.06 -21.46 -5.81
C PRO A 264 -14.99 -21.50 -4.27
N TRP A 265 -13.76 -21.45 -3.75
CA TRP A 265 -13.43 -21.41 -2.33
C TRP A 265 -12.72 -20.11 -2.01
N VAL A 266 -13.00 -19.57 -0.84
CA VAL A 266 -12.37 -18.37 -0.29
C VAL A 266 -11.36 -18.77 0.78
N ILE A 267 -10.19 -18.17 0.75
CA ILE A 267 -9.13 -18.30 1.75
C ILE A 267 -8.75 -16.90 2.18
N GLU A 268 -8.75 -16.69 3.49
CA GLU A 268 -8.33 -15.45 4.13
C GLU A 268 -7.11 -15.77 5.03
N GLU A 269 -6.30 -14.76 5.34
CA GLU A 269 -5.12 -14.94 6.17
C GLU A 269 -5.49 -15.58 7.53
N GLU A 270 -4.74 -16.63 7.92
CA GLU A 270 -4.95 -17.42 9.15
C GLU A 270 -6.32 -18.14 9.27
N LYS A 271 -7.15 -18.17 8.22
CA LYS A 271 -8.44 -18.89 8.21
C LYS A 271 -8.38 -20.14 7.32
N GLU A 272 -9.18 -21.13 7.67
CA GLU A 272 -9.37 -22.31 6.82
C GLU A 272 -10.14 -21.95 5.54
N ALA A 273 -9.84 -22.67 4.46
CA ALA A 273 -10.54 -22.50 3.19
C ALA A 273 -12.02 -22.86 3.35
N ARG A 274 -12.91 -21.97 2.88
CA ARG A 274 -14.37 -22.16 2.92
C ARG A 274 -14.97 -22.07 1.53
N TYR A 275 -16.16 -22.63 1.33
CA TYR A 275 -16.92 -22.38 0.11
C TYR A 275 -17.31 -20.90 0.00
N LEU A 276 -17.35 -20.40 -1.23
CA LEU A 276 -18.10 -19.19 -1.52
C LEU A 276 -19.60 -19.48 -1.43
N THR A 277 -20.33 -18.61 -0.75
CA THR A 277 -21.77 -18.74 -0.51
C THR A 277 -22.51 -17.47 -0.86
N ASP A 278 -23.75 -17.59 -1.32
CA ASP A 278 -24.74 -16.52 -1.44
C ASP A 278 -25.92 -16.76 -0.48
N LYS A 279 -27.03 -16.03 -0.69
CA LYS A 279 -28.26 -16.18 0.11
C LYS A 279 -28.90 -17.56 -0.05
N GLU A 280 -28.70 -18.19 -1.20
CA GLU A 280 -29.23 -19.49 -1.59
C GLU A 280 -28.32 -20.65 -1.14
N GLY A 281 -27.10 -20.35 -0.70
CA GLY A 281 -26.16 -21.28 -0.07
C GLY A 281 -24.87 -21.40 -0.86
N LYS A 282 -24.34 -22.63 -0.99
CA LYS A 282 -23.09 -22.89 -1.70
C LYS A 282 -23.24 -22.62 -3.20
N ILE A 283 -22.31 -21.85 -3.76
CA ILE A 283 -22.20 -21.65 -5.22
C ILE A 283 -21.63 -22.93 -5.86
N GLN A 284 -22.49 -23.71 -6.51
CA GLN A 284 -22.14 -25.02 -7.11
C GLN A 284 -21.81 -24.95 -8.61
N GLN A 285 -21.85 -23.77 -9.23
CA GLN A 285 -21.48 -23.57 -10.64
C GLN A 285 -20.41 -22.50 -10.72
N GLY A 286 -19.16 -22.95 -10.78
CA GLY A 286 -17.98 -22.09 -10.97
C GLY A 286 -17.54 -22.13 -12.42
N GLY A 287 -17.88 -21.08 -13.17
CA GLY A 287 -17.22 -20.77 -14.43
C GLY A 287 -15.94 -19.98 -14.18
N ASP A 288 -15.55 -19.18 -15.15
CA ASP A 288 -14.42 -18.27 -14.99
C ASP A 288 -14.77 -17.13 -14.02
N PHE A 289 -13.80 -16.68 -13.21
CA PHE A 289 -14.02 -15.66 -12.19
C PHE A 289 -12.84 -14.70 -12.04
N LEU A 290 -13.11 -13.52 -11.48
CA LEU A 290 -12.11 -12.57 -11.04
C LEU A 290 -12.58 -11.82 -9.80
N ILE A 291 -11.67 -11.52 -8.88
CA ILE A 291 -11.93 -10.65 -7.73
C ILE A 291 -11.99 -9.22 -8.26
N ALA A 292 -13.02 -8.47 -7.86
CA ALA A 292 -13.22 -7.11 -8.29
C ALA A 292 -12.18 -6.16 -7.67
N PRO A 293 -11.93 -4.98 -8.27
CA PRO A 293 -10.97 -4.00 -7.76
C PRO A 293 -11.24 -3.51 -6.32
N ASP A 294 -12.46 -3.69 -5.81
CA ASP A 294 -12.85 -3.33 -4.44
C ASP A 294 -12.33 -4.31 -3.37
N SER A 295 -11.74 -5.45 -3.78
CA SER A 295 -11.31 -6.55 -2.91
C SER A 295 -12.42 -7.21 -2.08
N LYS A 296 -13.68 -6.87 -2.36
CA LYS A 296 -14.86 -7.31 -1.59
C LYS A 296 -15.83 -8.13 -2.40
N SER A 297 -15.81 -7.95 -3.71
CA SER A 297 -16.74 -8.61 -4.63
C SER A 297 -15.99 -9.56 -5.57
N ILE A 298 -16.69 -10.56 -6.07
CA ILE A 298 -16.24 -11.47 -7.12
C ILE A 298 -17.18 -11.39 -8.31
N VAL A 299 -16.60 -11.29 -9.50
CA VAL A 299 -17.33 -11.39 -10.76
C VAL A 299 -17.21 -12.82 -11.26
N LEU A 300 -18.35 -13.48 -11.45
CA LEU A 300 -18.46 -14.88 -11.85
C LEU A 300 -19.19 -14.98 -13.19
N LEU A 301 -18.60 -15.73 -14.12
CA LEU A 301 -19.27 -16.12 -15.36
C LEU A 301 -20.08 -17.40 -15.13
N GLN A 302 -21.40 -17.31 -15.30
CA GLN A 302 -22.33 -18.41 -15.13
C GLN A 302 -23.10 -18.64 -16.44
N GLY A 303 -22.69 -19.67 -17.21
CA GLY A 303 -23.25 -19.94 -18.52
C GLY A 303 -23.03 -18.77 -19.50
N GLN A 304 -24.10 -18.04 -19.82
CA GLN A 304 -24.05 -16.82 -20.66
C GLN A 304 -24.20 -15.51 -19.86
N GLY A 305 -24.36 -15.59 -18.54
CA GLY A 305 -24.53 -14.44 -17.65
C GLY A 305 -23.28 -14.10 -16.83
N ILE A 306 -23.26 -12.88 -16.29
CA ILE A 306 -22.27 -12.40 -15.32
C ILE A 306 -23.00 -12.10 -14.02
N SER A 307 -22.49 -12.64 -12.92
CA SER A 307 -22.99 -12.39 -11.56
C SER A 307 -21.90 -11.69 -10.75
N ILE A 308 -22.28 -10.74 -9.90
CA ILE A 308 -21.39 -10.10 -8.94
C ILE A 308 -21.86 -10.50 -7.55
N LEU A 309 -20.98 -11.15 -6.79
CA LEU A 309 -21.28 -11.65 -5.44
C LEU A 309 -20.31 -11.04 -4.43
N PRO A 310 -20.71 -10.83 -3.17
CA PRO A 310 -19.78 -10.49 -2.10
C PRO A 310 -18.88 -11.70 -1.76
N LEU A 311 -17.65 -11.44 -1.34
CA LEU A 311 -16.69 -12.44 -0.86
C LEU A 311 -16.91 -12.77 0.63
N ASP A 312 -17.37 -11.78 1.40
CA ASP A 312 -17.79 -11.96 2.78
C ASP A 312 -19.24 -12.42 2.85
N SER A 313 -19.48 -13.47 3.64
CA SER A 313 -20.82 -14.02 3.86
C SER A 313 -21.70 -13.17 4.78
N GLU A 314 -21.15 -12.10 5.38
CA GLU A 314 -21.83 -11.25 6.38
C GLU A 314 -22.19 -9.84 5.88
N GLU A 315 -21.84 -9.45 4.65
CA GLU A 315 -22.38 -8.20 4.10
C GLU A 315 -23.89 -8.40 3.83
N ASP A 316 -24.68 -7.92 4.80
CA ASP A 316 -26.12 -7.74 4.72
C ASP A 316 -26.42 -7.09 3.36
N PHE A 317 -27.04 -7.85 2.47
CA PHE A 317 -27.56 -7.36 1.21
C PHE A 317 -28.73 -6.43 1.52
N SER A 318 -28.44 -5.23 2.03
CA SER A 318 -29.41 -4.15 2.09
C SER A 318 -29.79 -3.82 0.65
N GLU A 319 -30.98 -4.26 0.26
CA GLU A 319 -31.70 -3.73 -0.89
C GLU A 319 -31.82 -2.21 -0.70
N ASP A 320 -30.90 -1.46 -1.29
CA ASP A 320 -31.10 -0.05 -1.60
C ASP A 320 -30.70 0.15 -3.06
N LEU A 321 -31.66 -0.12 -3.96
CA LEU A 321 -32.18 0.79 -5.00
C LEU A 321 -33.19 0.09 -5.92
#